data_AF-A0A9K3GG04-F1
#
_entry.id   AF-A0A9K3GG04-F1
#
_cell.length_a   1.000
_cell.length_b   1.000
_cell.length_c   1.000
_cell.angle_alpha   90.00
_cell.angle_beta   90.00
_cell.angle_gamma   90.00
#
_symmetry.space_group_name_H-M   'P 1'
#
loop_
_entity.id
_entity.type
_entity.pdbx_description
1 polymer ?
#
loop_
_entity_poly.entity_id
_entity_poly.type
_entity_poly.pdbx_seq_one_letter_code
_entity_poly.pdbx_strand_id
1 'polypeptide(L)'
;IVRDRAVALYVDMHGHSRRKNVFMYGCDNKRDPALLHYERVLPRILDDFGPSFNYEDCTFKMQRSKEGTARLVVRKEYNVVNSFTMEASFCGTNQGKYCDIQFNEAALMEMGAALGKAILHSFATDTTPGDAATDLSHPGVPPLSEAGREVLNTIRTELQRTAMRKEEEVEPIDDSDSESDEEPTIRDQIKGKKGNTPPPDADTPADDVNPYEVLDSLSSLQAALKRDTSKDKKKKKKAKKEKAAKKKKKVKKKEEKEKEKEMEVWDI
;
A
#
# COMPACT_ATOMS: atom_id res chain seq x y z
N ILE A 1 6.81 -1.45 -35.01
CA ILE A 1 5.58 -1.68 -34.21
C ILE A 1 5.91 -1.30 -32.77
N VAL A 2 5.63 -0.06 -32.37
CA VAL A 2 5.53 0.26 -30.94
C VAL A 2 4.27 -0.46 -30.48
N ARG A 3 4.41 -1.54 -29.71
CA ARG A 3 3.25 -2.15 -29.07
C ARG A 3 2.73 -1.12 -28.07
N ASP A 4 1.49 -0.68 -28.19
CA ASP A 4 0.83 0.10 -27.15
C ASP A 4 0.93 -0.70 -25.84
N ARG A 5 1.78 -0.22 -24.92
CA ARG A 5 1.95 -0.84 -23.62
C ARG A 5 0.92 -0.24 -22.69
N ALA A 6 0.04 -1.08 -22.15
CA ALA A 6 -0.90 -0.66 -21.13
C ALA A 6 -0.15 -0.08 -19.92
N VAL A 7 -0.66 1.03 -19.39
CA VAL A 7 -0.14 1.65 -18.18
C VAL A 7 -0.73 0.93 -16.97
N ALA A 8 0.11 0.21 -16.23
CA ALA A 8 -0.31 -0.60 -15.10
C ALA A 8 -0.48 0.20 -13.79
N LEU A 9 0.26 1.31 -13.66
CA LEU A 9 0.37 2.13 -12.45
C LEU A 9 0.73 3.56 -12.84
N TYR A 10 0.09 4.53 -12.19
CA TYR A 10 0.42 5.95 -12.24
C TYR A 10 0.59 6.48 -10.81
N VAL A 11 1.70 7.16 -10.54
CA VAL A 11 1.98 7.82 -9.26
C VAL A 11 2.51 9.22 -9.52
N ASP A 12 1.72 10.22 -9.11
CA ASP A 12 2.07 11.63 -9.13
C ASP A 12 2.63 12.03 -7.75
N MET A 13 3.89 12.46 -7.67
CA MET A 13 4.59 12.65 -6.39
C MET A 13 4.67 14.14 -6.01
N HIS A 14 4.17 14.49 -4.82
CA HIS A 14 3.99 15.86 -4.34
C HIS A 14 4.48 16.06 -2.92
N GLY A 15 4.51 17.33 -2.50
CA GLY A 15 4.75 17.74 -1.12
C GLY A 15 3.50 18.30 -0.47
N HIS A 16 3.23 17.91 0.78
CA HIS A 16 2.04 18.34 1.50
C HIS A 16 2.38 19.25 2.67
N SER A 17 1.78 20.43 2.73
CA SER A 17 2.18 21.50 3.66
C SER A 17 1.61 21.37 5.07
N ARG A 18 0.53 20.62 5.28
CA ARG A 18 -0.22 20.60 6.56
C ARG A 18 -0.19 19.27 7.31
N ARG A 19 -0.56 18.17 6.65
CA ARG A 19 -0.53 16.82 7.22
C ARG A 19 0.90 16.33 7.38
N LYS A 20 1.18 15.59 8.45
CA LYS A 20 2.43 14.82 8.64
C LYS A 20 2.39 13.54 7.77
N ASN A 21 3.50 12.81 7.74
CA ASN A 21 3.69 11.51 7.06
C ASN A 21 3.76 11.56 5.53
N VAL A 22 4.03 10.40 4.94
CA VAL A 22 3.83 10.14 3.52
C VAL A 22 2.54 9.33 3.37
N PHE A 23 1.67 9.70 2.44
CA PHE A 23 0.40 9.00 2.23
C PHE A 23 -0.05 9.12 0.77
N MET A 24 -1.11 8.39 0.41
CA MET A 24 -1.63 8.37 -0.96
C MET A 24 -3.10 8.74 -1.04
N TYR A 25 -3.39 9.48 -2.11
CA TYR A 25 -4.71 9.74 -2.62
C TYR A 25 -4.97 8.82 -3.81
N GLY A 26 -5.84 7.82 -3.68
CA GLY A 26 -6.18 6.87 -4.75
C GLY A 26 -7.62 7.01 -5.29
N CYS A 27 -8.00 6.18 -6.24
CA CYS A 27 -9.35 6.22 -6.82
C CYS A 27 -10.14 4.95 -6.51
N ASP A 28 -11.21 5.09 -5.72
CA ASP A 28 -12.12 3.99 -5.38
C ASP A 28 -12.64 3.25 -6.62
N ASN A 29 -12.79 1.93 -6.51
CA ASN A 29 -13.25 1.02 -7.57
C ASN A 29 -14.65 0.45 -7.33
N LYS A 30 -15.40 0.92 -6.33
CA LYS A 30 -16.74 0.40 -5.96
C LYS A 30 -17.75 0.14 -7.08
N ARG A 31 -17.63 0.81 -8.24
CA ARG A 31 -18.54 0.62 -9.37
C ARG A 31 -18.30 -0.69 -10.13
N ASP A 32 -17.13 -1.29 -9.95
CA ASP A 32 -16.77 -2.57 -10.55
C ASP A 32 -16.48 -3.61 -9.45
N PRO A 33 -17.36 -4.60 -9.27
CA PRO A 33 -17.16 -5.67 -8.29
C PRO A 33 -15.84 -6.45 -8.46
N ALA A 34 -15.34 -6.60 -9.69
CA ALA A 34 -14.08 -7.31 -9.93
C ALA A 34 -12.88 -6.55 -9.35
N LEU A 35 -12.97 -5.22 -9.33
CA LEU A 35 -11.93 -4.31 -8.86
C LEU A 35 -12.19 -3.79 -7.45
N LEU A 36 -13.21 -4.28 -6.75
CA LEU A 36 -13.54 -3.79 -5.42
C LEU A 36 -12.34 -3.89 -4.48
N HIS A 37 -11.89 -2.74 -3.98
CA HIS A 37 -10.73 -2.52 -3.10
C HIS A 37 -9.34 -2.75 -3.70
N TYR A 38 -9.22 -2.93 -5.02
CA TYR A 38 -7.91 -3.11 -5.67
C TYR A 38 -6.95 -1.92 -5.42
N GLU A 39 -7.48 -0.71 -5.39
CA GLU A 39 -6.71 0.53 -5.17
C GLU A 39 -6.00 0.58 -3.80
N ARG A 40 -6.41 -0.27 -2.87
CA ARG A 40 -5.89 -0.29 -1.49
C ARG A 40 -4.68 -1.20 -1.31
N VAL A 41 -4.43 -2.10 -2.28
CA VAL A 41 -3.38 -3.12 -2.17
C VAL A 41 -2.00 -2.50 -2.13
N LEU A 42 -1.67 -1.64 -3.10
CA LEU A 42 -0.35 -1.01 -3.17
C LEU A 42 -0.05 -0.13 -1.92
N PRO A 43 -0.96 0.78 -1.49
CA PRO A 43 -0.72 1.56 -0.28
C PRO A 43 -0.59 0.69 0.99
N ARG A 44 -1.36 -0.40 1.12
CA ARG A 44 -1.27 -1.29 2.28
C ARG A 44 0.08 -2.03 2.32
N ILE A 45 0.58 -2.49 1.18
CA ILE A 45 1.92 -3.10 1.09
C ILE A 45 3.01 -2.05 1.32
N LEU A 46 2.81 -0.82 0.86
CA LEU A 46 3.78 0.27 1.05
C LEU A 46 3.97 0.62 2.52
N ASP A 47 2.90 0.56 3.33
CA ASP A 47 2.94 0.76 4.78
C ASP A 47 3.91 -0.21 5.47
N ASP A 48 3.97 -1.47 5.01
CA ASP A 48 4.90 -2.47 5.54
C ASP A 48 6.38 -2.16 5.21
N PHE A 49 6.64 -1.50 4.08
CA PHE A 49 7.99 -1.23 3.61
C PHE A 49 8.50 0.19 3.95
N GLY A 50 7.58 1.12 4.14
CA GLY A 50 7.83 2.54 4.29
C GLY A 50 7.59 2.99 5.71
N PRO A 51 8.63 3.13 6.57
CA PRO A 51 8.43 3.49 7.98
C PRO A 51 7.79 4.87 8.17
N SER A 52 7.84 5.73 7.16
CA SER A 52 7.22 7.07 7.15
C SER A 52 5.94 7.13 6.32
N PHE A 53 5.55 6.02 5.68
CA PHE A 53 4.26 5.90 5.03
C PHE A 53 3.18 5.60 6.07
N ASN A 54 2.02 6.21 5.93
CA ASN A 54 0.88 5.94 6.79
C ASN A 54 -0.33 5.61 5.91
N TYR A 55 -0.77 4.36 5.96
CA TYR A 55 -1.96 3.91 5.23
C TYR A 55 -3.26 4.52 5.75
N GLU A 56 -3.35 4.87 7.03
CA GLU A 56 -4.54 5.49 7.64
C GLU A 56 -4.80 6.89 7.10
N ASP A 57 -3.72 7.62 6.81
CA ASP A 57 -3.76 8.95 6.18
C ASP A 57 -4.22 8.91 4.71
N CYS A 58 -4.27 7.73 4.08
CA CYS A 58 -4.68 7.57 2.69
C CYS A 58 -6.21 7.75 2.51
N THR A 59 -6.61 8.33 1.38
CA THR A 59 -8.03 8.38 0.98
C THR A 59 -8.23 8.04 -0.48
N PHE A 60 -9.30 7.29 -0.73
CA PHE A 60 -9.67 6.78 -2.04
C PHE A 60 -10.90 7.48 -2.62
N LYS A 61 -11.46 8.46 -1.88
CA LYS A 61 -12.67 9.19 -2.27
C LYS A 61 -12.43 9.96 -3.58
N MET A 62 -13.36 9.82 -4.52
CA MET A 62 -13.38 10.57 -5.78
C MET A 62 -14.38 11.72 -5.66
N GLN A 63 -13.89 12.92 -5.33
CA GLN A 63 -14.71 14.11 -5.12
C GLN A 63 -14.85 14.93 -6.41
N ARG A 64 -16.03 15.51 -6.64
CA ARG A 64 -16.31 16.36 -7.83
C ARG A 64 -15.36 17.57 -7.93
N SER A 65 -15.04 18.19 -6.80
CA SER A 65 -14.11 19.32 -6.72
C SER A 65 -12.67 18.97 -7.10
N LYS A 66 -12.31 17.68 -7.14
CA LYS A 66 -10.96 17.20 -7.46
C LYS A 66 -10.90 16.48 -8.81
N GLU A 67 -11.93 16.59 -9.66
CA GLU A 67 -11.98 15.89 -10.96
C GLU A 67 -10.87 16.27 -11.92
N GLY A 68 -10.33 17.50 -11.81
CA GLY A 68 -9.18 17.96 -12.58
C GLY A 68 -7.82 17.46 -12.07
N THR A 69 -7.77 16.71 -10.96
CA THR A 69 -6.50 16.16 -10.47
C THR A 69 -6.01 15.04 -11.38
N ALA A 70 -4.70 14.96 -11.59
CA ALA A 70 -4.09 14.01 -12.51
C ALA A 70 -4.51 12.56 -12.21
N ARG A 71 -4.54 12.17 -10.93
CA ARG A 71 -5.00 10.83 -10.52
C ARG A 71 -6.42 10.49 -10.99
N LEU A 72 -7.36 11.45 -10.94
CA LEU A 72 -8.76 11.23 -11.32
C LEU A 72 -8.91 11.21 -12.84
N VAL A 73 -8.20 12.09 -13.56
CA VAL A 73 -8.16 12.11 -15.03
C VAL A 73 -7.58 10.81 -15.56
N VAL A 74 -6.41 10.39 -15.06
CA VAL A 74 -5.75 9.13 -15.44
C VAL A 74 -6.64 7.92 -15.17
N ARG A 75 -7.37 7.91 -14.05
CA ARG A 75 -8.34 6.84 -13.77
C ARG A 75 -9.52 6.85 -14.74
N LYS A 76 -10.14 8.00 -15.00
CA LYS A 76 -11.39 8.09 -15.76
C LYS A 76 -11.18 7.97 -17.27
N GLU A 77 -10.14 8.59 -17.80
CA GLU A 77 -9.90 8.70 -19.25
C GLU A 77 -9.01 7.57 -19.78
N TYR A 78 -8.09 7.06 -18.95
CA TYR A 78 -7.11 6.04 -19.37
C TYR A 78 -7.33 4.69 -18.68
N ASN A 79 -8.36 4.59 -17.84
CA ASN A 79 -8.73 3.38 -17.10
C ASN A 79 -7.59 2.75 -16.28
N VAL A 80 -6.65 3.57 -15.79
CA VAL A 80 -5.57 3.09 -14.92
C VAL A 80 -6.11 2.99 -13.50
N VAL A 81 -6.39 1.76 -13.06
CA VAL A 81 -6.97 1.46 -11.75
C VAL A 81 -6.07 1.92 -10.61
N ASN A 82 -4.78 1.61 -10.72
CA ASN A 82 -3.75 2.01 -9.78
C ASN A 82 -3.26 3.42 -10.13
N SER A 83 -4.05 4.42 -9.80
CA SER A 83 -3.75 5.83 -10.07
C SER A 83 -3.75 6.63 -8.77
N PHE A 84 -2.59 7.17 -8.42
CA PHE A 84 -2.33 7.76 -7.12
C PHE A 84 -1.68 9.14 -7.23
N THR A 85 -2.00 10.01 -6.28
CA THR A 85 -1.13 11.10 -5.85
C THR A 85 -0.46 10.67 -4.55
N MET A 86 0.87 10.67 -4.48
CA MET A 86 1.64 10.39 -3.27
C MET A 86 2.16 11.71 -2.71
N GLU A 87 1.80 11.99 -1.47
CA GLU A 87 2.10 13.24 -0.79
C GLU A 87 3.16 13.00 0.28
N ALA A 88 4.26 13.76 0.27
CA ALA A 88 5.27 13.74 1.32
C ALA A 88 5.21 15.04 2.15
N SER A 89 4.98 14.93 3.46
CA SER A 89 4.83 16.11 4.31
C SER A 89 6.07 17.01 4.38
N PHE A 90 5.88 18.33 4.30
CA PHE A 90 6.91 19.31 4.66
C PHE A 90 7.19 19.37 6.17
N CYS A 91 6.25 18.89 7.00
CA CYS A 91 6.39 18.83 8.45
C CYS A 91 7.03 17.52 8.94
N GLY A 92 7.43 16.62 8.04
CA GLY A 92 8.01 15.33 8.39
C GLY A 92 6.98 14.28 8.80
N THR A 93 7.41 13.27 9.56
CA THR A 93 6.56 12.15 10.01
C THR A 93 6.38 12.17 11.52
N ASN A 94 5.26 11.65 12.02
CA ASN A 94 5.04 11.39 13.45
C ASN A 94 5.28 9.92 13.83
N GLN A 95 5.94 9.15 12.97
CA GLN A 95 6.15 7.71 13.18
C GLN A 95 7.53 7.26 12.69
N GLY A 96 7.93 6.08 13.17
CA GLY A 96 9.18 5.44 12.78
C GLY A 96 10.43 6.19 13.23
N LYS A 97 11.57 5.83 12.65
CA LYS A 97 12.90 6.37 13.02
C LYS A 97 13.11 7.85 12.69
N TYR A 98 12.18 8.45 11.92
CA TYR A 98 12.21 9.86 11.54
C TYR A 98 11.09 10.67 12.22
N CYS A 99 10.53 10.14 13.31
CA CYS A 99 9.50 10.82 14.08
C CYS A 99 9.97 12.23 14.50
N ASP A 100 9.10 13.22 14.28
CA ASP A 100 9.25 14.62 14.64
C ASP A 100 10.49 15.33 14.07
N ILE A 101 11.04 14.80 12.98
CA ILE A 101 12.04 15.49 12.16
C ILE A 101 11.51 15.74 10.75
N GLN A 102 11.91 16.86 10.15
CA GLN A 102 11.62 17.13 8.74
C GLN A 102 12.29 16.08 7.85
N PHE A 103 11.62 15.70 6.76
CA PHE A 103 12.20 14.78 5.80
C PHE A 103 13.44 15.39 5.17
N ASN A 104 14.55 14.67 5.30
CA ASN A 104 15.75 14.94 4.54
C ASN A 104 15.78 14.08 3.26
N GLU A 105 16.77 14.33 2.41
CA GLU A 105 16.95 13.61 1.16
C GLU A 105 17.02 12.08 1.37
N ALA A 106 17.72 11.63 2.42
CA ALA A 106 17.85 10.21 2.72
C ALA A 106 16.52 9.55 3.08
N ALA A 107 15.65 10.23 3.83
CA ALA A 107 14.32 9.75 4.16
C ALA A 107 13.43 9.66 2.92
N LEU A 108 13.48 10.67 2.04
CA LEU A 108 12.73 10.66 0.77
C LEU A 108 13.22 9.56 -0.18
N MET A 109 14.54 9.35 -0.26
CA MET A 109 15.12 8.25 -1.04
C MET A 109 14.73 6.88 -0.49
N GLU A 110 14.69 6.71 0.84
CA GLU A 110 14.21 5.47 1.46
C GLU A 110 12.73 5.22 1.13
N MET A 111 11.90 6.26 1.13
CA MET A 111 10.50 6.17 0.73
C MET A 111 10.34 5.80 -0.75
N GLY A 112 11.15 6.35 -1.65
CA GLY A 112 11.18 5.92 -3.06
C GLY A 112 11.58 4.45 -3.22
N ALA A 113 12.56 3.98 -2.45
CA ALA A 113 12.95 2.56 -2.43
C ALA A 113 11.85 1.66 -1.84
N ALA A 114 11.11 2.14 -0.84
CA ALA A 114 9.95 1.45 -0.27
C ALA A 114 8.83 1.29 -1.30
N LEU A 115 8.53 2.36 -2.06
CA LEU A 115 7.57 2.34 -3.16
C LEU A 115 7.95 1.29 -4.22
N GLY A 116 9.22 1.25 -4.63
CA GLY A 116 9.71 0.24 -5.58
C GLY A 116 9.51 -1.21 -5.09
N LYS A 117 9.77 -1.48 -3.80
CA LYS A 117 9.50 -2.79 -3.19
C LYS A 117 8.01 -3.09 -3.17
N ALA A 118 7.19 -2.13 -2.78
CA ALA A 118 5.74 -2.30 -2.72
C ALA A 118 5.16 -2.62 -4.11
N ILE A 119 5.63 -1.96 -5.17
CA ILE A 119 5.24 -2.25 -6.56
C ILE A 119 5.61 -3.70 -6.93
N LEU A 120 6.84 -4.13 -6.63
CA LEU A 120 7.28 -5.50 -6.88
C LEU A 120 6.39 -6.50 -6.14
N HIS A 121 6.17 -6.30 -4.84
CA HIS A 121 5.32 -7.17 -4.03
C HIS A 121 3.84 -7.09 -4.38
N SER A 122 3.37 -6.02 -5.01
CA SER A 122 1.97 -5.92 -5.45
C SER A 122 1.73 -6.70 -6.75
N PHE A 123 2.63 -6.60 -7.73
CA PHE A 123 2.34 -7.01 -9.11
C PHE A 123 3.31 -8.03 -9.73
N ALA A 124 4.45 -8.32 -9.11
CA ALA A 124 5.36 -9.31 -9.67
C ALA A 124 4.79 -10.72 -9.47
N THR A 125 4.28 -11.31 -10.54
CA THR A 125 3.80 -12.70 -10.53
C THR A 125 4.99 -13.66 -10.65
N ASP A 126 5.04 -14.67 -9.79
CA ASP A 126 6.02 -15.78 -9.88
C ASP A 126 5.71 -16.77 -11.01
N THR A 127 4.72 -16.48 -11.86
CA THR A 127 4.25 -17.37 -12.91
C THR A 127 5.27 -17.51 -14.02
N THR A 128 5.56 -18.77 -14.36
CA THR A 128 6.18 -19.11 -15.62
C THR A 128 5.29 -18.63 -16.78
N PRO A 129 5.85 -18.22 -17.93
CA PRO A 129 5.10 -17.66 -19.06
C PRO A 129 3.93 -18.51 -19.59
N GLY A 130 3.76 -19.75 -19.15
CA GLY A 130 2.69 -20.67 -19.55
C GLY A 130 1.40 -20.63 -18.70
N ASP A 131 1.42 -20.03 -17.51
CA ASP A 131 0.27 -20.06 -16.58
C ASP A 131 -0.63 -18.81 -16.68
N ALA A 132 -0.33 -17.88 -17.60
CA ALA A 132 -1.01 -16.60 -17.74
C ALA A 132 -2.45 -16.70 -18.28
N ALA A 133 -2.96 -17.90 -18.54
CA ALA A 133 -4.24 -18.12 -19.23
C ALA A 133 -5.47 -18.24 -18.30
N THR A 134 -5.30 -18.24 -16.98
CA THR A 134 -6.43 -18.50 -16.05
C THR A 134 -6.74 -17.37 -15.06
N ASP A 135 -6.02 -16.24 -15.09
CA ASP A 135 -6.37 -15.12 -14.22
C ASP A 135 -7.38 -14.23 -14.94
N LEU A 136 -8.51 -13.97 -14.29
CA LEU A 136 -9.59 -13.10 -14.76
C LEU A 136 -9.07 -11.65 -14.83
N SER A 137 -8.24 -11.34 -15.81
CA SER A 137 -7.62 -10.03 -15.94
C SER A 137 -8.68 -9.04 -16.40
N HIS A 138 -9.08 -8.12 -15.52
CA HIS A 138 -9.77 -6.92 -15.96
C HIS A 138 -8.87 -6.22 -17.01
N PRO A 139 -9.38 -5.87 -18.20
CA PRO A 139 -8.56 -5.25 -19.24
C PRO A 139 -7.78 -4.05 -18.70
N GLY A 140 -6.46 -4.03 -18.92
CA GLY A 140 -5.57 -2.96 -18.48
C GLY A 140 -5.13 -3.01 -17.01
N VAL A 141 -5.56 -4.01 -16.24
CA VAL A 141 -5.16 -4.17 -14.83
C VAL A 141 -4.10 -5.26 -14.71
N PRO A 142 -2.92 -4.97 -14.15
CA PRO A 142 -1.90 -5.99 -13.92
C PRO A 142 -2.41 -7.03 -12.92
N PRO A 143 -2.12 -8.33 -13.12
CA PRO A 143 -2.42 -9.34 -12.12
C PRO A 143 -1.65 -9.03 -10.83
N LEU A 144 -2.30 -9.28 -9.70
CA LEU A 144 -1.64 -9.19 -8.40
C LEU A 144 -0.71 -10.38 -8.19
N SER A 145 0.39 -10.15 -7.48
CA SER A 145 1.24 -11.23 -6.96
C SER A 145 0.47 -12.10 -5.95
N GLU A 146 1.08 -13.18 -5.45
CA GLU A 146 0.54 -13.92 -4.31
C GLU A 146 0.32 -13.00 -3.09
N ALA A 147 1.31 -12.20 -2.73
CA ALA A 147 1.22 -11.24 -1.62
C ALA A 147 0.14 -10.18 -1.86
N GLY A 148 0.03 -9.65 -3.08
CA GLY A 148 -1.01 -8.69 -3.45
C GLY A 148 -2.42 -9.26 -3.28
N ARG A 149 -2.63 -10.52 -3.67
CA ARG A 149 -3.92 -11.22 -3.50
C ARG A 149 -4.23 -11.49 -2.04
N GLU A 150 -3.25 -11.88 -1.24
CA GLU A 150 -3.42 -12.07 0.21
C GLU A 150 -3.84 -10.77 0.90
N VAL A 151 -3.18 -9.66 0.56
CA VAL A 151 -3.53 -8.33 1.08
C VAL A 151 -4.93 -7.91 0.64
N LEU A 152 -5.30 -8.11 -0.63
CA LEU A 152 -6.65 -7.80 -1.12
C LEU A 152 -7.74 -8.58 -0.37
N ASN A 153 -7.53 -9.88 -0.15
CA ASN A 153 -8.47 -10.71 0.59
C ASN A 153 -8.57 -10.29 2.06
N THR A 154 -7.46 -9.87 2.66
CA THR A 154 -7.43 -9.34 4.02
C THR A 154 -8.26 -8.06 4.12
N ILE A 155 -8.03 -7.10 3.23
CA ILE A 155 -8.78 -5.83 3.17
C ILE A 155 -10.28 -6.08 3.00
N ARG A 156 -10.67 -6.95 2.07
CA ARG A 156 -12.09 -7.30 1.84
C ARG A 156 -12.73 -7.89 3.10
N THR A 157 -12.02 -8.81 3.77
CA THR A 157 -12.49 -9.44 4.99
C THR A 157 -12.63 -8.43 6.14
N GLU A 158 -11.63 -7.56 6.32
CA GLU A 158 -11.64 -6.49 7.34
C GLU A 158 -12.84 -5.56 7.13
N LEU A 159 -13.04 -5.06 5.91
CA LEU A 159 -14.13 -4.13 5.60
C LEU A 159 -15.51 -4.78 5.74
N GLN A 160 -15.66 -6.06 5.38
CA GLN A 160 -16.92 -6.78 5.56
C GLN A 160 -17.27 -6.96 7.04
N ARG A 161 -16.28 -7.28 7.89
CA ARG A 161 -16.50 -7.38 9.35
C ARG A 161 -16.91 -6.04 9.95
N THR A 162 -16.29 -4.95 9.53
CA THR A 162 -16.65 -3.60 10.02
C THR A 162 -18.06 -3.22 9.60
N ALA A 163 -18.49 -3.58 8.37
CA ALA A 163 -19.86 -3.35 7.93
C ALA A 163 -20.88 -4.11 8.81
N MET A 164 -20.62 -5.38 9.12
CA MET A 164 -21.50 -6.19 9.99
C MET A 164 -21.60 -5.64 11.42
N ARG A 165 -20.48 -5.23 12.03
CA ARG A 165 -20.50 -4.61 13.38
C ARG A 165 -21.33 -3.34 13.43
N LYS A 166 -21.29 -2.55 12.35
CA LYS A 166 -22.07 -1.32 12.26
C LYS A 166 -23.57 -1.58 12.12
N GLU A 167 -23.95 -2.69 11.50
CA GLU A 167 -25.37 -3.11 11.42
C GLU A 167 -25.87 -3.64 12.78
N GLU A 168 -25.00 -4.30 13.57
CA GLU A 168 -25.33 -4.83 14.89
C GLU A 168 -25.47 -3.74 15.98
N GLU A 169 -24.79 -2.59 15.85
CA GLU A 169 -24.97 -1.43 16.75
C GLU A 169 -26.28 -0.66 16.52
N VAL A 170 -27.08 -1.00 15.50
CA VAL A 170 -28.35 -0.34 15.14
C VAL A 170 -29.56 -1.21 15.51
N GLU A 171 -29.48 -1.98 16.60
CA GLU A 171 -30.63 -2.69 17.18
C GLU A 171 -31.69 -1.69 17.71
N PRO A 172 -32.99 -1.98 17.60
CA PRO A 172 -34.05 -1.00 17.74
C PRO A 172 -34.23 -0.56 19.19
N ILE A 173 -34.31 0.76 19.40
CA ILE A 173 -34.87 1.34 20.62
C ILE A 173 -36.32 0.84 20.71
N ASP A 174 -36.62 0.15 21.81
CA ASP A 174 -37.99 -0.20 22.19
C ASP A 174 -38.78 1.10 22.39
N ASP A 175 -39.62 1.45 21.41
CA ASP A 175 -40.60 2.53 21.50
C ASP A 175 -41.70 2.11 22.48
N SER A 176 -41.36 2.09 23.76
CA SER A 176 -42.31 2.09 24.86
C SER A 176 -41.91 3.16 25.87
N ASP A 177 -42.25 4.41 25.59
CA ASP A 177 -42.83 5.21 26.67
C ASP A 177 -43.74 6.32 26.15
N SER A 178 -44.84 6.41 26.88
CA SER A 178 -46.06 7.15 26.63
C SER A 178 -45.92 8.67 26.64
N GLU A 179 -46.82 9.31 25.89
CA GLU A 179 -47.18 10.72 25.93
C GLU A 179 -47.22 11.32 27.36
N SER A 180 -46.60 12.48 27.54
CA SER A 180 -47.14 13.52 28.42
C SER A 180 -46.61 14.90 28.01
N ASP A 181 -47.56 15.82 27.84
CA ASP A 181 -47.44 17.21 27.46
C ASP A 181 -46.44 18.05 28.28
N GLU A 182 -45.82 19.04 27.62
CA GLU A 182 -45.86 20.48 27.96
C GLU A 182 -44.67 21.25 27.31
N GLU A 183 -44.97 22.19 26.40
CA GLU A 183 -44.08 23.33 26.13
C GLU A 183 -44.27 24.38 27.24
N PRO A 184 -43.20 25.12 27.62
CA PRO A 184 -43.27 26.53 27.27
C PRO A 184 -41.96 27.15 26.78
N THR A 185 -42.14 28.08 25.84
CA THR A 185 -41.19 29.05 25.29
C THR A 185 -40.62 30.02 26.34
N ILE A 186 -39.33 30.38 26.25
CA ILE A 186 -38.82 31.74 26.59
C ILE A 186 -37.62 32.12 25.68
N ARG A 187 -37.81 33.25 25.00
CA ARG A 187 -36.82 34.10 24.32
C ARG A 187 -35.92 34.80 25.34
N ASP A 188 -34.61 34.85 25.05
CA ASP A 188 -33.76 36.06 24.96
C ASP A 188 -32.34 35.94 25.54
N GLN A 189 -31.38 36.26 24.65
CA GLN A 189 -30.17 37.06 24.84
C GLN A 189 -28.95 36.47 25.59
N ILE A 190 -27.89 36.13 24.82
CA ILE A 190 -26.55 36.72 25.04
C ILE A 190 -25.94 37.15 23.68
N LYS A 191 -25.56 38.42 23.61
CA LYS A 191 -24.86 39.09 22.51
C LYS A 191 -23.38 38.69 22.44
N GLY A 192 -22.88 38.50 21.22
CA GLY A 192 -21.64 39.11 20.74
C GLY A 192 -20.32 38.35 20.95
N LYS A 193 -19.77 37.81 19.85
CA LYS A 193 -18.37 38.03 19.42
C LYS A 193 -18.20 37.64 17.95
N LYS A 194 -18.07 38.65 17.09
CA LYS A 194 -17.48 38.52 15.75
C LYS A 194 -15.96 38.44 15.92
N GLY A 195 -15.30 37.49 15.25
CA GLY A 195 -13.84 37.46 15.14
C GLY A 195 -13.33 36.22 14.40
N ASN A 196 -12.86 36.44 13.17
CA ASN A 196 -12.07 35.55 12.29
C ASN A 196 -12.67 34.21 11.84
N THR A 197 -13.38 34.24 10.71
CA THR A 197 -13.43 33.11 9.78
C THR A 197 -12.22 33.17 8.85
N PRO A 198 -11.35 32.14 8.79
CA PRO A 198 -10.36 32.00 7.72
C PRO A 198 -11.07 31.86 6.36
N PRO A 199 -10.40 32.18 5.23
CA PRO A 199 -11.00 32.09 3.90
C PRO A 199 -11.41 30.64 3.57
N PRO A 200 -12.46 30.44 2.74
CA PRO A 200 -12.97 29.13 2.40
C PRO A 200 -12.09 28.49 1.31
N ASP A 201 -10.94 27.94 1.70
CA ASP A 201 -10.14 27.01 0.87
C ASP A 201 -9.37 26.03 1.77
N ALA A 202 -10.05 25.53 2.80
CA ALA A 202 -9.59 24.39 3.58
C ALA A 202 -10.36 23.15 3.10
N ASP A 203 -9.62 22.13 2.65
CA ASP A 203 -9.99 20.73 2.85
C ASP A 203 -10.10 20.48 4.38
N THR A 204 -11.10 21.09 5.00
CA THR A 204 -11.67 20.65 6.26
C THR A 204 -12.41 19.36 5.94
N PRO A 205 -12.12 18.25 6.64
CA PRO A 205 -12.94 17.07 6.48
C PRO A 205 -14.35 17.46 6.96
N ALA A 206 -15.26 17.67 6.01
CA ALA A 206 -16.67 17.65 6.32
C ALA A 206 -16.97 16.29 6.95
N ASP A 207 -17.74 16.36 8.02
CA ASP A 207 -18.17 15.30 8.91
C ASP A 207 -18.42 13.97 8.16
N ASP A 208 -17.77 12.91 8.66
CA ASP A 208 -18.33 11.57 8.88
C ASP A 208 -17.36 10.40 8.63
N VAL A 209 -17.23 9.65 9.74
CA VAL A 209 -16.72 8.30 10.00
C VAL A 209 -15.33 7.95 9.47
N ASN A 210 -14.38 7.99 10.39
CA ASN A 210 -13.05 7.39 10.27
C ASN A 210 -13.18 5.85 10.34
N PRO A 211 -12.89 5.08 9.27
CA PRO A 211 -13.02 3.63 9.29
C PRO A 211 -11.96 2.91 10.15
N TYR A 212 -11.16 3.65 10.94
CA TYR A 212 -9.92 3.18 11.56
C TYR A 212 -9.94 3.01 13.09
N GLU A 213 -11.09 2.98 13.79
CA GLU A 213 -11.08 2.60 15.22
C GLU A 213 -10.72 1.13 15.51
N VAL A 214 -10.32 0.32 14.52
CA VAL A 214 -10.32 -1.16 14.65
C VAL A 214 -9.08 -1.88 14.11
N LEU A 215 -7.89 -1.27 14.06
CA LEU A 215 -6.67 -1.95 13.55
C LEU A 215 -5.60 -2.24 14.62
N ASP A 216 -5.94 -3.04 15.63
CA ASP A 216 -4.97 -3.65 16.57
C ASP A 216 -4.53 -5.09 16.15
N SER A 217 -4.43 -5.39 14.85
CA SER A 217 -3.99 -6.74 14.41
C SER A 217 -2.88 -6.74 13.36
N LEU A 218 -1.83 -5.95 13.59
CA LEU A 218 -0.60 -5.96 12.77
C LEU A 218 0.35 -7.15 13.05
N SER A 219 -0.01 -8.11 13.90
CA SER A 219 0.87 -9.24 14.24
C SER A 219 0.94 -10.33 13.18
N SER A 220 -0.16 -10.55 12.44
CA SER A 220 -0.28 -11.66 11.48
C SER A 220 0.45 -11.39 10.15
N LEU A 221 0.42 -10.14 9.66
CA LEU A 221 1.07 -9.75 8.39
C LEU A 221 2.60 -9.65 8.52
N GLN A 222 3.08 -9.08 9.63
CA GLN A 222 4.52 -9.07 9.94
C GLN A 222 5.11 -10.48 10.03
N ALA A 223 4.32 -11.47 10.45
CA ALA A 223 4.74 -12.87 10.48
C ALA A 223 4.83 -13.50 9.08
N ALA A 224 3.99 -13.10 8.13
CA ALA A 224 4.09 -13.53 6.72
C ALA A 224 5.33 -12.92 6.03
N LEU A 225 5.57 -11.63 6.21
CA LEU A 225 6.72 -10.93 5.64
C LEU A 225 8.08 -11.42 6.21
N LYS A 226 8.12 -11.74 7.52
CA LYS A 226 9.30 -12.38 8.15
C LYS A 226 9.57 -13.78 7.59
N ARG A 227 8.54 -14.53 7.21
CA ARG A 227 8.69 -15.88 6.63
C ARG A 227 9.33 -15.80 5.23
N ASP A 228 8.93 -14.85 4.39
CA ASP A 228 9.50 -14.74 3.03
C ASP A 228 10.93 -14.19 3.02
N THR A 229 11.24 -13.18 3.84
CA THR A 229 12.62 -12.70 3.98
C THR A 229 13.57 -13.78 4.51
N SER A 230 13.09 -14.70 5.35
CA SER A 230 13.84 -15.86 5.85
C SER A 230 14.07 -16.92 4.77
N LYS A 231 13.04 -17.23 3.95
CA LYS A 231 13.16 -18.15 2.81
C LYS A 231 14.18 -17.65 1.79
N ASP A 232 14.17 -16.36 1.46
CA ASP A 232 15.12 -15.75 0.53
C ASP A 232 16.56 -15.77 1.04
N LYS A 233 16.77 -15.46 2.33
CA LYS A 233 18.09 -15.59 2.97
C LYS A 233 18.59 -17.04 2.92
N LYS A 234 17.72 -18.03 3.14
CA LYS A 234 18.06 -19.47 3.08
C LYS A 234 18.41 -19.91 1.65
N LYS A 235 17.65 -19.45 0.64
CA LYS A 235 17.89 -19.71 -0.79
C LYS A 235 19.25 -19.13 -1.23
N LYS A 236 19.54 -17.89 -0.85
CA LYS A 236 20.83 -17.21 -1.14
C LYS A 236 22.02 -17.90 -0.48
N LYS A 237 21.87 -18.38 0.77
CA LYS A 237 22.91 -19.16 1.49
C LYS A 237 23.18 -20.51 0.83
N LYS A 238 22.14 -21.23 0.38
CA LYS A 238 22.27 -22.51 -0.35
C LYS A 238 23.00 -22.32 -1.68
N ALA A 239 22.64 -21.31 -2.46
CA ALA A 239 23.30 -20.99 -3.73
C ALA A 239 24.79 -20.63 -3.55
N LYS A 240 25.14 -19.88 -2.48
CA LYS A 240 26.54 -19.54 -2.16
C LYS A 240 27.36 -20.80 -1.79
N LYS A 241 26.77 -21.73 -1.02
CA LYS A 241 27.42 -22.99 -0.63
C LYS A 241 27.67 -23.90 -1.84
N GLU A 242 26.71 -23.97 -2.76
CA GLU A 242 26.85 -24.78 -3.99
C GLU A 242 27.91 -24.22 -4.94
N LYS A 243 27.96 -22.89 -5.13
CA LYS A 243 29.03 -22.22 -5.89
C LYS A 243 30.41 -22.49 -5.28
N ALA A 244 30.54 -22.44 -3.96
CA ALA A 244 31.79 -22.75 -3.28
C ALA A 244 32.22 -24.22 -3.46
N ALA A 245 31.28 -25.17 -3.40
CA ALA A 245 31.55 -26.58 -3.63
C ALA A 245 31.99 -26.86 -5.08
N LYS A 246 31.34 -26.24 -6.07
CA LYS A 246 31.74 -26.32 -7.49
C LYS A 246 33.14 -25.75 -7.71
N LYS A 247 33.49 -24.63 -7.07
CA LYS A 247 34.84 -24.04 -7.15
C LYS A 247 35.91 -24.99 -6.58
N LYS A 248 35.67 -25.60 -5.40
CA LYS A 248 36.61 -26.56 -4.79
C LYS A 248 36.84 -27.81 -5.67
N LYS A 249 35.78 -28.39 -6.25
CA LYS A 249 35.93 -29.52 -7.18
C LYS A 249 36.75 -29.16 -8.42
N LYS A 250 36.57 -27.95 -8.95
CA LYS A 250 37.32 -27.49 -10.14
C LYS A 250 38.82 -27.30 -9.84
N VAL A 251 39.16 -26.80 -8.65
CA VAL A 251 40.56 -26.66 -8.19
C VAL A 251 41.21 -28.02 -8.02
N LYS A 252 40.56 -28.96 -7.30
CA LYS A 252 41.11 -30.31 -7.10
C LYS A 252 41.37 -31.05 -8.42
N LYS A 253 40.43 -30.96 -9.37
CA LYS A 253 40.60 -31.56 -10.71
C LYS A 253 41.74 -30.92 -11.51
N LYS A 254 42.05 -29.64 -11.26
CA LYS A 254 43.18 -28.97 -11.91
C LYS A 254 44.51 -29.44 -11.32
N GLU A 255 44.59 -29.56 -9.99
CA GLU A 255 45.77 -30.08 -9.29
C GLU A 255 46.07 -31.55 -9.65
N GLU A 256 45.03 -32.40 -9.76
CA GLU A 256 45.22 -33.79 -10.21
C GLU A 256 45.77 -33.86 -11.64
N LYS A 257 45.28 -33.01 -12.55
CA LYS A 257 45.81 -32.92 -13.93
C LYS A 257 47.22 -32.36 -14.01
N GLU A 258 47.59 -31.43 -13.13
CA GLU A 258 48.97 -30.89 -13.08
C GLU A 258 49.93 -31.96 -12.55
N LYS A 259 49.53 -32.75 -11.55
CA LYS A 259 50.34 -33.88 -11.04
C LYS A 259 50.51 -35.01 -12.06
N GLU A 260 49.45 -35.34 -12.82
CA GLU A 260 49.52 -36.35 -13.88
C GLU A 260 50.48 -35.92 -15.00
N LYS A 261 50.45 -34.63 -15.37
CA LYS A 261 51.40 -34.05 -16.32
C LYS A 261 52.83 -33.98 -15.80
N GLU A 262 53.03 -33.68 -14.52
CA GLU A 262 54.38 -33.73 -13.93
C GLU A 262 54.91 -35.17 -13.94
N MET A 263 54.10 -36.17 -13.62
CA MET A 263 54.51 -37.58 -13.62
C MET A 263 54.94 -38.06 -15.02
N GLU A 264 54.20 -37.68 -16.08
CA GLU A 264 54.57 -37.99 -17.47
C GLU A 264 55.90 -37.34 -17.93
N VAL A 265 56.37 -36.28 -17.26
CA VAL A 265 57.63 -35.59 -17.60
C VAL A 265 58.86 -36.29 -17.02
N TRP A 266 58.72 -37.13 -15.98
CA TRP A 266 59.83 -37.87 -15.36
C TRP A 266 59.98 -39.30 -15.86
N ASP A 267 59.09 -39.77 -16.75
CA ASP A 267 59.12 -41.10 -17.38
C ASP A 267 59.83 -41.11 -18.78
N ILE A 268 60.64 -40.09 -19.07
CA ILE A 268 61.50 -39.97 -20.28
C ILE A 268 62.97 -39.87 -19.85
#